data_AF-A0A517RI97-F1
#
_entry.id   AF-A0A517RI97-F1
#
_cell.length_a   1.000
_cell.length_b   1.000
_cell.length_c   1.000
_cell.angle_alpha   90.00
_cell.angle_beta   90.00
_cell.angle_gamma   90.00
#
_symmetry.space_group_name_H-M   'P 1'
#
loop_
_entity.id
_entity.type
_entity.pdbx_description
1 polymer ?
#
loop_
_entity_poly.entity_id
_entity_poly.type
_entity_poly.pdbx_seq_one_letter_code
_entity_poly.pdbx_strand_id
1 'polypeptide(L)'
;MNESEIRELEIATECQLPSAYREILLHYPQRLTTLAAKLDDDEPAELFHSMESLFRANVNDAEYTKSIFPKSFFVIGESGCGDYYAIDTASADAPVYMGGPHEGEYPQDAEGKSLPIDESIRAYVDDLITQFEGHVADLDNDTVYSLPGKLRLYLSICLSVLLAPVVLLLMLLSIILAGPFSLLMRLWERCCPSRE
;
A
#
# COMPACT_ATOMS: atom_id res chain seq x y z
N MET A 1 -0.71 -12.22 -17.80
CA MET A 1 -1.63 -13.37 -17.72
C MET A 1 -1.73 -14.05 -19.08
N ASN A 2 -2.24 -15.28 -19.15
CA ASN A 2 -2.51 -16.02 -20.40
C ASN A 2 -3.96 -16.54 -20.47
N GLU A 3 -4.36 -17.05 -21.64
CA GLU A 3 -5.72 -17.55 -21.88
C GLU A 3 -6.13 -18.74 -20.98
N SER A 4 -5.19 -19.62 -20.61
CA SER A 4 -5.49 -20.71 -19.68
C SER A 4 -5.80 -20.19 -18.28
N GLU A 5 -5.01 -19.25 -17.78
CA GLU A 5 -5.22 -18.62 -16.46
C GLU A 5 -6.56 -17.87 -16.42
N ILE A 6 -6.90 -17.14 -17.48
CA ILE A 6 -8.21 -16.47 -17.59
C ILE A 6 -9.35 -17.48 -17.51
N ARG A 7 -9.27 -18.59 -18.24
CA ARG A 7 -10.31 -19.64 -18.21
C ARG A 7 -10.43 -20.28 -16.83
N GLU A 8 -9.30 -20.51 -16.16
CA GLU A 8 -9.28 -21.04 -14.80
C GLU A 8 -9.98 -20.09 -13.81
N LEU A 9 -9.74 -18.78 -13.93
CA LEU A 9 -10.44 -17.74 -13.16
C LEU A 9 -11.96 -17.76 -13.42
N GLU A 10 -12.38 -17.79 -14.68
CA GLU A 10 -13.79 -17.80 -15.06
C GLU A 10 -14.51 -19.05 -14.53
N ILE A 11 -13.85 -20.21 -14.56
CA ILE A 11 -14.38 -21.45 -14.00
C ILE A 11 -14.48 -21.36 -12.47
N ALA A 12 -13.44 -20.87 -11.80
CA ALA A 12 -13.41 -20.80 -10.34
C ALA A 12 -14.40 -19.79 -9.75
N THR A 13 -14.66 -18.71 -10.49
CA THR A 13 -15.58 -17.63 -10.07
C THR A 13 -17.00 -17.79 -10.61
N GLU A 14 -17.24 -18.78 -11.47
CA GLU A 14 -18.50 -18.97 -12.21
C GLU A 14 -18.94 -17.72 -12.99
N CYS A 15 -17.97 -16.89 -13.39
CA CYS A 15 -18.19 -15.60 -14.02
C CYS A 15 -17.52 -15.58 -15.40
N GLN A 16 -18.20 -15.06 -16.42
CA GLN A 16 -17.55 -14.77 -17.70
C GLN A 16 -16.98 -13.37 -17.67
N LEU A 17 -15.69 -13.22 -17.97
CA LEU A 17 -15.05 -11.92 -18.00
C LEU A 17 -15.40 -11.20 -19.32
N PRO A 18 -15.77 -9.91 -19.26
CA PRO A 18 -16.00 -9.11 -20.45
C PRO A 18 -14.77 -9.09 -21.38
N SER A 19 -15.01 -9.09 -22.69
CA SER A 19 -13.93 -9.14 -23.69
C SER A 19 -12.92 -8.01 -23.53
N ALA A 20 -13.38 -6.81 -23.18
CA ALA A 20 -12.52 -5.65 -22.91
C ALA A 20 -11.55 -5.90 -21.76
N TYR A 21 -12.01 -6.53 -20.67
CA TYR A 21 -11.15 -6.85 -19.52
C TYR A 21 -10.20 -8.02 -19.83
N ARG A 22 -10.67 -9.04 -20.57
CA ARG A 22 -9.79 -10.12 -21.04
C ARG A 22 -8.63 -9.60 -21.88
N GLU A 23 -8.91 -8.66 -22.79
CA GLU A 23 -7.89 -8.02 -23.63
C GLU A 23 -6.84 -7.30 -22.76
N ILE A 24 -7.28 -6.56 -21.74
CA ILE A 24 -6.39 -5.90 -20.77
C ILE A 24 -5.53 -6.93 -20.03
N LEU A 25 -6.09 -8.05 -19.57
CA LEU A 25 -5.33 -9.06 -18.84
C LEU A 25 -4.30 -9.81 -19.70
N LEU A 26 -4.60 -10.02 -20.99
CA LEU A 26 -3.70 -10.63 -21.96
C LEU A 26 -2.60 -9.66 -22.43
N HIS A 27 -2.97 -8.39 -22.56
CA HIS A 27 -2.11 -7.32 -23.06
C HIS A 27 -2.00 -6.20 -22.04
N TYR A 28 -1.57 -6.57 -20.83
CA TYR A 28 -1.52 -5.65 -19.70
C TYR A 28 -0.74 -4.37 -20.07
N PRO A 29 -1.28 -3.17 -19.79
CA PRO A 29 -0.65 -1.92 -20.20
C PRO A 29 0.78 -1.83 -19.66
N GLN A 30 1.78 -1.94 -20.55
CA GLN A 30 3.19 -1.85 -20.17
C GLN A 30 3.51 -0.53 -19.46
N ARG A 31 2.73 0.53 -19.77
CA ARG A 31 2.84 1.83 -19.12
C ARG A 31 2.56 1.74 -17.61
N LEU A 32 1.50 1.03 -17.20
CA LEU A 32 1.18 0.82 -15.78
C LEU A 32 2.31 0.05 -15.07
N THR A 33 2.82 -1.02 -15.67
CA THR A 33 3.96 -1.77 -15.10
C THR A 33 5.19 -0.88 -14.92
N THR A 34 5.46 0.00 -15.89
CA THR A 34 6.60 0.93 -15.82
C THR A 34 6.41 1.99 -14.74
N LEU A 35 5.18 2.48 -14.56
CA LEU A 35 4.87 3.48 -13.54
C LEU A 35 4.89 2.86 -12.14
N ALA A 36 4.27 1.70 -11.93
CA ALA A 36 4.32 0.97 -10.67
C ALA A 36 5.77 0.69 -10.22
N ALA A 37 6.63 0.22 -11.13
CA ALA A 37 8.04 0.00 -10.84
C ALA A 37 8.81 1.29 -10.46
N LYS A 38 8.37 2.48 -10.90
CA LYS A 38 8.95 3.75 -10.46
C LYS A 38 8.46 4.18 -9.07
N LEU A 39 7.26 3.75 -8.70
CA LEU A 39 6.67 4.00 -7.38
C LEU A 39 7.13 3.00 -6.32
N ASP A 40 7.97 2.03 -6.69
CA ASP A 40 8.39 0.89 -5.86
C ASP A 40 7.22 -0.01 -5.44
N ASP A 41 6.19 -0.07 -6.30
CA ASP A 41 5.04 -0.98 -6.15
C ASP A 41 5.25 -2.25 -6.98
N ASP A 42 5.15 -3.42 -6.34
CA ASP A 42 5.27 -4.74 -6.98
C ASP A 42 4.09 -5.04 -7.95
N GLU A 43 2.90 -4.54 -7.63
CA GLU A 43 1.68 -4.61 -8.44
C GLU A 43 0.85 -3.34 -8.19
N PRO A 44 0.30 -2.66 -9.22
CA PRO A 44 -0.54 -1.49 -8.99
C PRO A 44 -1.79 -1.94 -8.23
N ALA A 45 -1.90 -1.49 -6.97
CA ALA A 45 -2.93 -1.94 -6.03
C ALA A 45 -4.34 -1.79 -6.63
N GLU A 46 -4.57 -0.79 -7.49
CA GLU A 46 -5.87 -0.45 -8.07
C GLU A 46 -6.24 -1.23 -9.35
N LEU A 47 -5.34 -2.05 -9.89
CA LEU A 47 -5.62 -2.94 -11.03
C LEU A 47 -4.73 -4.19 -11.02
N PHE A 48 -5.26 -5.26 -10.43
CA PHE A 48 -4.64 -6.58 -10.41
C PHE A 48 -4.43 -7.13 -11.82
N HIS A 49 -3.28 -7.78 -11.99
CA HIS A 49 -2.87 -8.43 -13.23
C HIS A 49 -2.32 -9.84 -13.01
N SER A 50 -2.03 -10.19 -11.75
CA SER A 50 -1.58 -11.51 -11.35
C SER A 50 -2.74 -12.44 -11.07
N MET A 51 -2.57 -13.72 -11.45
CA MET A 51 -3.51 -14.79 -11.13
C MET A 51 -3.76 -14.88 -9.62
N GLU A 52 -2.70 -14.72 -8.82
CA GLU A 52 -2.75 -14.82 -7.36
C GLU A 52 -3.65 -13.75 -6.74
N SER A 53 -3.46 -12.47 -7.09
CA SER A 53 -4.27 -11.37 -6.55
C SER A 53 -5.73 -11.48 -6.97
N LEU A 54 -6.00 -11.86 -8.23
CA LEU A 54 -7.36 -12.08 -8.72
C LEU A 54 -8.06 -13.27 -8.03
N PHE A 55 -7.34 -14.38 -7.80
CA PHE A 55 -7.87 -15.51 -7.03
C PHE A 55 -8.12 -15.15 -5.58
N ARG A 56 -7.20 -14.41 -4.95
CA ARG A 56 -7.36 -13.95 -3.57
C ARG A 56 -8.65 -13.16 -3.43
N ALA A 57 -8.83 -12.11 -4.24
CA ALA A 57 -9.99 -11.22 -4.13
C ALA A 57 -11.34 -11.87 -4.49
N ASN A 58 -11.37 -12.76 -5.51
CA ASN A 58 -12.63 -13.27 -6.05
C ASN A 58 -13.00 -14.69 -5.60
N VAL A 59 -12.03 -15.46 -5.06
CA VAL A 59 -12.25 -16.85 -4.62
C VAL A 59 -12.00 -16.99 -3.12
N ASN A 60 -10.82 -16.57 -2.63
CA ASN A 60 -10.47 -16.75 -1.22
C ASN A 60 -11.25 -15.80 -0.31
N ASP A 61 -11.33 -14.53 -0.71
CA ASP A 61 -12.01 -13.46 0.03
C ASP A 61 -13.41 -13.17 -0.50
N ALA A 62 -13.96 -14.11 -1.28
CA ALA A 62 -15.23 -13.98 -1.97
C ALA A 62 -16.41 -13.65 -1.04
N GLU A 63 -16.39 -14.12 0.21
CA GLU A 63 -17.45 -13.84 1.18
C GLU A 63 -17.50 -12.34 1.54
N TYR A 64 -16.34 -11.73 1.76
CA TYR A 64 -16.24 -10.31 2.05
C TYR A 64 -16.60 -9.47 0.83
N THR A 65 -16.04 -9.79 -0.34
CA THR A 65 -16.30 -9.00 -1.56
C THR A 65 -17.75 -9.12 -2.04
N LYS A 66 -18.41 -10.27 -1.86
CA LYS A 66 -19.86 -10.45 -2.12
C LYS A 66 -20.77 -9.73 -1.13
N SER A 67 -20.25 -9.28 0.01
CA SER A 67 -21.00 -8.41 0.93
C SER A 67 -21.03 -6.95 0.46
N ILE A 68 -20.04 -6.55 -0.34
CA ILE A 68 -19.91 -5.21 -0.92
C ILE A 68 -20.59 -5.14 -2.28
N PHE A 69 -20.32 -6.13 -3.15
CA PHE A 69 -20.77 -6.12 -4.54
C PHE A 69 -21.80 -7.22 -4.85
N PRO A 70 -22.75 -6.95 -5.77
CA PRO A 70 -23.65 -7.97 -6.29
C PRO A 70 -22.92 -9.12 -7.00
N LYS A 71 -23.61 -10.25 -7.19
CA LYS A 71 -23.02 -11.46 -7.82
C LYS A 71 -22.49 -11.27 -9.26
N SER A 72 -22.96 -10.27 -10.00
CA SER A 72 -22.46 -10.00 -11.36
C SER A 72 -21.13 -9.25 -11.37
N PHE A 73 -20.58 -8.92 -10.20
CA PHE A 73 -19.38 -8.11 -10.11
C PHE A 73 -18.15 -8.99 -9.92
N PHE A 74 -17.06 -8.55 -10.53
CA PHE A 74 -15.76 -9.18 -10.44
C PHE A 74 -14.73 -8.15 -9.97
N VAL A 75 -14.02 -8.45 -8.88
CA VAL A 75 -13.03 -7.56 -8.28
C VAL A 75 -11.77 -7.53 -9.13
N ILE A 76 -11.32 -6.32 -9.45
CA ILE A 76 -10.18 -6.05 -10.33
C ILE A 76 -9.03 -5.33 -9.61
N GLY A 77 -9.21 -4.82 -8.39
CA GLY A 77 -8.18 -4.09 -7.65
C GLY A 77 -8.60 -3.74 -6.22
N GLU A 78 -7.68 -3.21 -5.43
CA GLU A 78 -7.89 -2.68 -4.08
C GLU A 78 -7.07 -1.40 -3.79
N SER A 79 -7.58 -0.49 -2.97
CA SER A 79 -6.89 0.77 -2.64
C SER A 79 -5.76 0.61 -1.61
N GLY A 80 -5.59 -0.59 -1.04
CA GLY A 80 -4.73 -0.85 0.12
C GLY A 80 -5.27 -0.32 1.45
N CYS A 81 -6.37 0.42 1.44
CA CYS A 81 -7.06 0.93 2.64
C CYS A 81 -8.40 0.21 2.92
N GLY A 82 -8.66 -0.89 2.23
CA GLY A 82 -9.87 -1.71 2.39
C GLY A 82 -10.98 -1.42 1.37
N ASP A 83 -10.76 -0.48 0.44
CA ASP A 83 -11.66 -0.30 -0.70
C ASP A 83 -11.25 -1.23 -1.85
N TYR A 84 -12.25 -1.68 -2.59
CA TYR A 84 -12.12 -2.59 -3.71
C TYR A 84 -12.71 -1.95 -4.96
N TYR A 85 -12.10 -2.27 -6.09
CA TYR A 85 -12.58 -1.90 -7.41
C TYR A 85 -13.13 -3.14 -8.10
N ALA A 86 -14.32 -3.04 -8.68
CA ALA A 86 -14.98 -4.17 -9.34
C ALA A 86 -15.67 -3.76 -10.64
N ILE A 87 -15.68 -4.66 -11.62
CA ILE A 87 -16.43 -4.50 -12.87
C ILE A 87 -17.74 -5.26 -12.83
N ASP A 88 -18.79 -4.68 -13.43
CA ASP A 88 -20.02 -5.43 -13.71
C ASP A 88 -19.85 -6.28 -14.96
N THR A 89 -19.77 -7.60 -14.79
CA THR A 89 -19.54 -8.54 -15.89
C THR A 89 -20.78 -8.80 -16.74
N ALA A 90 -21.95 -8.35 -16.27
CA ALA A 90 -23.18 -8.37 -17.07
C ALA A 90 -23.17 -7.31 -18.19
N SER A 91 -22.29 -6.30 -18.11
CA SER A 91 -22.15 -5.25 -19.10
C SER A 91 -20.95 -5.49 -20.02
N ALA A 92 -21.14 -5.26 -21.32
CA ALA A 92 -20.07 -5.43 -22.32
C ALA A 92 -18.94 -4.42 -22.15
N ASP A 93 -19.26 -3.19 -21.73
CA ASP A 93 -18.29 -2.11 -21.51
C ASP A 93 -17.56 -2.24 -20.16
N ALA A 94 -18.03 -3.14 -19.29
CA ALA A 94 -17.45 -3.44 -17.98
C ALA A 94 -17.21 -2.16 -17.14
N PRO A 95 -18.27 -1.40 -16.78
CA PRO A 95 -18.15 -0.22 -15.94
C PRO A 95 -17.54 -0.58 -14.60
N VAL A 96 -16.71 0.31 -14.05
CA VAL A 96 -15.95 0.10 -12.83
C VAL A 96 -16.65 0.78 -11.67
N TYR A 97 -16.74 0.08 -10.55
CA TYR A 97 -17.34 0.54 -9.31
C TYR A 97 -16.33 0.43 -8.18
N MET A 98 -16.45 1.32 -7.21
CA MET A 98 -15.68 1.30 -5.97
C MET A 98 -16.61 0.95 -4.80
N GLY A 99 -16.11 0.19 -3.83
CA GLY A 99 -16.87 -0.18 -2.64
C GLY A 99 -15.97 -0.71 -1.54
N GLY A 100 -16.46 -0.71 -0.30
CA GLY A 100 -15.67 -1.05 0.88
C GLY A 100 -16.39 -0.66 2.17
N PRO A 101 -15.65 -0.55 3.29
CA PRO A 101 -16.24 -0.31 4.62
C PRO A 101 -16.67 1.15 4.84
N HIS A 102 -16.36 2.07 3.93
CA HIS A 102 -16.57 3.51 4.11
C HIS A 102 -17.94 3.96 3.56
N GLU A 103 -19.00 3.71 4.34
CA GLU A 103 -20.35 4.10 3.96
C GLU A 103 -20.46 5.61 3.64
N GLY A 104 -21.00 5.93 2.46
CA GLY A 104 -21.21 7.31 1.99
C GLY A 104 -20.05 7.93 1.22
N GLU A 105 -18.93 7.23 1.05
CA GLU A 105 -17.78 7.71 0.26
C GLU A 105 -17.84 7.26 -1.21
N TYR A 106 -18.67 6.28 -1.54
CA TYR A 106 -18.80 5.74 -2.90
C TYR A 106 -19.90 6.45 -3.70
N PRO A 107 -19.72 6.67 -5.02
CA PRO A 107 -20.74 7.30 -5.85
C PRO A 107 -22.08 6.55 -5.79
N GLN A 108 -23.16 7.29 -5.49
CA GLN A 108 -24.52 6.75 -5.43
C GLN A 108 -25.50 7.75 -6.04
N ASP A 109 -26.60 7.25 -6.62
CA ASP A 109 -27.71 8.08 -7.05
C ASP A 109 -28.56 8.58 -5.86
N ALA A 110 -29.59 9.37 -6.15
CA ALA A 110 -30.45 9.94 -5.12
C ALA A 110 -31.23 8.87 -4.32
N GLU A 111 -31.33 7.66 -4.87
CA GLU A 111 -31.98 6.50 -4.30
C GLU A 111 -31.01 5.59 -3.54
N GLY A 112 -29.72 5.94 -3.48
CA GLY A 112 -28.67 5.19 -2.78
C GLY A 112 -28.13 3.99 -3.55
N LYS A 113 -28.39 3.89 -4.85
CA LYS A 113 -27.84 2.85 -5.71
C LYS A 113 -26.44 3.26 -6.18
N SER A 114 -25.49 2.33 -6.09
CA SER A 114 -24.12 2.55 -6.54
C SER A 114 -24.07 2.99 -8.01
N LEU A 115 -23.30 4.05 -8.26
CA LEU A 115 -22.93 4.53 -9.58
C LEU A 115 -21.50 4.11 -9.89
N PRO A 116 -21.18 3.88 -11.17
CA PRO A 116 -19.81 3.59 -11.55
C PRO A 116 -18.92 4.81 -11.30
N ILE A 117 -17.66 4.56 -10.92
CA ILE A 117 -16.60 5.58 -10.97
C ILE A 117 -16.17 5.84 -12.42
N ASP A 118 -16.29 4.82 -13.27
CA ASP A 118 -15.96 4.87 -14.69
C ASP A 118 -16.96 4.05 -15.51
N GLU A 119 -17.39 4.63 -16.62
CA GLU A 119 -18.38 4.02 -17.53
C GLU A 119 -17.83 2.79 -18.27
N SER A 120 -16.51 2.60 -18.31
CA SER A 120 -15.87 1.43 -18.90
C SER A 120 -14.52 1.11 -18.29
N ILE A 121 -14.13 -0.16 -18.33
CA ILE A 121 -12.81 -0.60 -17.86
C ILE A 121 -11.65 0.05 -18.63
N ARG A 122 -11.85 0.41 -19.90
CA ARG A 122 -10.82 1.07 -20.70
C ARG A 122 -10.60 2.51 -20.25
N ALA A 123 -11.69 3.25 -19.99
CA ALA A 123 -11.61 4.60 -19.43
C ALA A 123 -10.90 4.58 -18.07
N TYR A 124 -11.28 3.65 -17.20
CA TYR A 124 -10.63 3.46 -15.90
C TYR A 124 -9.12 3.22 -16.02
N VAL A 125 -8.67 2.37 -16.96
CA VAL A 125 -7.24 2.13 -17.18
C VAL A 125 -6.51 3.39 -17.67
N ASP A 126 -7.11 4.17 -18.57
CA ASP A 126 -6.51 5.42 -19.07
C ASP A 126 -6.40 6.47 -17.94
N ASP A 127 -7.42 6.58 -17.10
CA ASP A 127 -7.44 7.47 -15.94
C ASP A 127 -6.43 7.03 -14.88
N LEU A 128 -6.32 5.72 -14.63
CA LEU A 128 -5.32 5.16 -13.72
C LEU A 128 -3.89 5.42 -14.20
N ILE A 129 -3.62 5.30 -15.51
CA ILE A 129 -2.32 5.68 -16.08
C ILE A 129 -2.05 7.16 -15.81
N THR A 130 -3.03 8.03 -16.05
CA THR A 130 -2.89 9.48 -15.85
C THR A 130 -2.59 9.82 -14.38
N GLN A 131 -3.26 9.15 -13.45
CA GLN A 131 -3.03 9.30 -12.01
C GLN A 131 -1.61 8.88 -11.61
N PHE A 132 -1.17 7.70 -12.06
CA PHE A 132 0.18 7.19 -11.78
C PHE A 132 1.26 8.09 -12.41
N GLU A 133 1.02 8.64 -13.59
CA GLU A 133 1.90 9.65 -14.18
C GLU A 133 2.00 10.91 -13.32
N GLY A 134 0.88 11.36 -12.74
CA GLY A 134 0.84 12.44 -11.77
C GLY A 134 1.71 12.14 -10.54
N HIS A 135 1.54 10.97 -9.92
CA HIS A 135 2.34 10.57 -8.76
C HIS A 135 3.84 10.49 -9.07
N VAL A 136 4.20 9.93 -10.22
CA VAL A 136 5.61 9.88 -10.66
C VAL A 136 6.16 11.29 -10.93
N ALA A 137 5.37 12.18 -11.54
CA ALA A 137 5.79 13.57 -11.77
C ALA A 137 5.97 14.32 -10.45
N ASP A 138 5.12 14.06 -9.45
CA ASP A 138 5.27 14.61 -8.10
C ASP A 138 6.53 14.07 -7.42
N LEU A 139 6.85 12.79 -7.55
CA LEU A 139 8.12 12.21 -7.07
C LEU A 139 9.36 12.84 -7.74
N ASP A 140 9.30 13.03 -9.06
CA ASP A 140 10.38 13.67 -9.81
C ASP A 140 10.54 15.15 -9.38
N ASN A 141 9.43 15.85 -9.11
CA ASN A 141 9.42 17.21 -8.55
C ASN A 141 9.85 17.25 -7.07
N ASP A 142 9.62 16.18 -6.30
CA ASP A 142 9.97 16.02 -4.89
C ASP A 142 11.47 15.75 -4.66
N THR A 143 12.28 15.65 -5.72
CA THR A 143 13.71 15.98 -5.60
C THR A 143 13.95 17.45 -5.18
N VAL A 144 12.89 18.27 -5.18
CA VAL A 144 12.79 19.61 -4.57
C VAL A 144 11.82 19.63 -3.37
N TYR A 145 11.56 18.50 -2.69
CA TYR A 145 10.77 18.53 -1.45
C TYR A 145 11.62 19.03 -0.27
N SER A 146 11.61 20.35 -0.05
CA SER A 146 12.00 20.90 1.25
C SER A 146 10.89 20.59 2.24
N LEU A 147 11.09 19.54 3.07
CA LEU A 147 10.15 19.16 4.14
C LEU A 147 9.60 20.42 4.84
N PRO A 148 8.26 20.58 4.99
CA PRO A 148 7.69 21.75 5.65
C PRO A 148 8.37 21.92 7.02
N GLY A 149 8.95 23.08 7.29
CA GLY A 149 9.84 23.27 8.46
C GLY A 149 9.23 22.84 9.81
N LYS A 150 7.90 22.77 9.90
CA LYS A 150 7.16 22.26 11.06
C LYS A 150 7.33 20.74 11.28
N LEU A 151 7.31 19.91 10.23
CA LEU A 151 7.45 18.45 10.34
C LEU A 151 8.85 18.05 10.80
N ARG A 152 9.90 18.73 10.34
CA ARG A 152 11.27 18.56 10.88
C ARG A 152 11.33 18.86 12.38
N LEU A 153 10.60 19.87 12.81
CA LEU A 153 10.54 20.28 14.22
C LEU A 153 9.84 19.22 15.07
N TYR A 154 8.70 18.68 14.61
CA TYR A 154 8.00 17.61 15.31
C TYR A 154 8.82 16.32 15.38
N LEU A 155 9.45 15.91 14.29
CA LEU A 155 10.27 14.69 14.24
C LEU A 155 11.52 14.83 15.12
N SER A 156 12.16 16.00 15.14
CA SER A 156 13.25 16.33 16.06
C SER A 156 12.80 16.33 17.52
N ILE A 157 11.62 16.89 17.83
CA ILE A 157 11.08 16.90 19.19
C ILE A 157 10.79 15.47 19.64
N CYS A 158 10.09 14.67 18.84
CA CYS A 158 9.78 13.27 19.14
C CYS A 158 11.05 12.45 19.37
N LEU A 159 12.07 12.61 18.51
CA LEU A 159 13.35 11.92 18.65
C LEU A 159 14.09 12.35 19.93
N SER A 160 14.06 13.65 20.26
CA SER A 160 14.69 14.17 21.48
C SER A 160 14.01 13.68 22.77
N VAL A 161 12.68 13.59 22.78
CA VAL A 161 11.91 13.05 23.91
C VAL A 161 12.16 11.55 24.08
N LEU A 162 12.30 10.81 22.97
CA LEU A 162 12.60 9.38 23.00
C LEU A 162 14.02 9.09 23.51
N LEU A 163 15.01 9.92 23.13
CA LEU A 163 16.42 9.73 23.49
C LEU A 163 16.78 10.26 24.89
N ALA A 164 16.06 11.27 25.39
CA ALA A 164 16.29 11.84 26.73
C ALA A 164 16.36 10.80 27.87
N PRO A 165 15.43 9.83 28.00
CA PRO A 165 15.51 8.82 29.06
C PRO A 165 16.71 7.89 28.90
N VAL A 166 17.11 7.56 27.66
CA VAL A 166 18.29 6.72 27.39
C VAL A 166 19.57 7.43 27.84
N VAL A 167 19.72 8.71 27.51
CA VAL A 167 20.87 9.53 27.94
C VAL A 167 20.91 9.66 29.46
N LEU A 168 19.76 9.87 30.10
CA LEU A 168 19.68 9.97 31.56
C LEU A 168 20.10 8.67 32.25
N LEU A 169 19.70 7.52 31.70
CA LEU A 169 20.05 6.20 32.21
C LEU A 169 21.56 5.92 32.06
N LEU A 170 22.15 6.32 30.92
CA LEU A 170 23.60 6.24 30.70
C LEU A 170 24.39 7.14 31.68
N MET A 171 23.91 8.35 31.95
CA MET A 171 24.53 9.23 32.93
C MET A 171 24.47 8.64 34.35
N LEU A 172 23.32 8.13 34.77
CA LEU A 172 23.17 7.47 36.08
C LEU A 172 24.09 6.25 36.20
N LEU A 173 24.18 5.43 35.16
CA LEU A 173 25.09 4.28 35.10
C LEU A 173 26.55 4.72 35.27
N SER A 174 26.96 5.80 34.59
CA SER A 174 28.33 6.33 34.70
C SER A 174 28.67 6.81 36.12
N ILE A 175 27.71 7.44 36.82
CA ILE A 175 27.89 7.89 38.21
C ILE A 175 28.03 6.69 39.15
N ILE A 176 27.19 5.67 38.96
CA ILE A 176 27.23 4.44 39.77
C ILE A 176 28.55 3.69 39.56
N LEU A 177 29.08 3.66 38.34
CA LEU A 177 30.33 2.96 38.00
C LEU A 177 31.59 3.75 38.38
N ALA A 178 31.54 5.08 38.46
CA ALA A 178 32.70 5.91 38.79
C ALA A 178 33.25 5.63 40.20
N GLY A 179 32.37 5.45 41.18
CA GLY A 179 32.73 5.10 42.57
C GLY A 179 33.55 3.80 42.67
N PRO A 180 33.01 2.64 42.29
CA PRO A 180 33.71 1.36 42.37
C PRO A 180 34.96 1.33 41.48
N PHE A 181 34.95 2.00 40.33
CA PHE A 181 36.15 2.11 39.48
C PHE A 181 37.28 2.89 40.18
N SER A 182 36.97 4.01 40.83
CA SER A 182 37.97 4.79 41.58
C SER A 182 38.55 4.01 42.77
N LEU A 183 37.73 3.19 43.44
CA LEU A 183 38.17 2.32 44.53
C LEU A 183 39.05 1.18 44.01
N LEU A 184 38.69 0.56 42.90
CA LEU A 184 39.49 -0.47 42.22
C LEU A 184 40.86 0.09 41.80
N MET A 185 40.90 1.28 41.21
CA MET A 185 42.18 1.94 40.84
C MET A 185 43.06 2.21 42.06
N ARG A 186 42.48 2.71 43.17
CA ARG A 186 43.24 2.93 44.42
C ARG A 186 43.73 1.65 45.08
N LEU A 187 42.96 0.56 44.99
CA LEU A 187 43.38 -0.75 45.49
C LEU A 187 44.47 -1.36 44.60
N TRP A 188 44.35 -1.19 43.28
CA TRP A 188 45.36 -1.61 42.31
C TRP A 188 46.69 -0.90 42.54
N GLU A 189 46.69 0.43 42.73
CA GLU A 189 47.89 1.21 43.08
C GLU A 189 48.55 0.74 44.39
N ARG A 190 47.76 0.26 45.36
CA ARG A 190 48.29 -0.30 46.61
C ARG A 190 48.85 -1.70 46.47
N CYS A 191 48.28 -2.54 45.61
CA CYS A 191 48.71 -3.92 45.39
C CYS A 191 49.87 -4.03 44.38
N CYS A 192 49.97 -3.09 43.45
CA CYS A 192 51.05 -2.97 42.48
C CYS A 192 51.67 -1.57 42.58
N PRO A 193 52.50 -1.29 43.61
CA PRO A 193 53.27 -0.07 43.63
C PRO A 193 54.14 -0.04 42.37
N SER A 194 54.07 1.05 41.62
CA SER A 194 54.95 1.33 40.49
C SER A 194 56.38 1.09 40.96
N ARG A 195 57.05 0.08 40.40
CA ARG A 195 58.50 -0.06 40.54
C ARG A 195 59.12 1.13 39.82
N GLU A 196 59.65 2.09 40.58
CA GLU A 196 60.74 2.94 40.10
C GLU A 196 61.95 2.09 39.72
#